data_AF-A0A7K2VWL4-F1
#
_entry.id   AF-A0A7K2VWL4-F1
#
_cell.length_a   1.000
_cell.length_b   1.000
_cell.length_c   1.000
_cell.angle_alpha   90.00
_cell.angle_beta   90.00
_cell.angle_gamma   90.00
#
_symmetry.space_group_name_H-M   'P 1'
#
loop_
_entity.id
_entity.type
_entity.pdbx_description
1 polymer ?
#
loop_
_entity_poly.entity_id
_entity_poly.type
_entity_poly.pdbx_seq_one_letter_code
_entity_poly.pdbx_strand_id
1 'polypeptide(L)'
;MVLDPQRWLELRRFRGLLESGAMSLSEIARETGLDRKTVRKYLSASGPVTPPRRSPSGRSRARVIDEFGPLIDSMLRAEVLMKAAVIHERLAQEYGFTGNYQRVKLYVQTARPRIAEELGITPKELAGMHRRFEVIPGAQAQVDWGDEGKILAHMGIPKVYSFHMTLSYSRDPFCCFTTSQDLQTFFDCHRRAFAHFGGVPMTIVYDRTKTVVRRHVAPGEAVPLHPEAVGFAGHYDFDIDVLAAYRP
;
A
#
# COMPACT_ATOMS: atom_id res chain seq x y z
N MET A 1 21.55 34.62 8.05
CA MET A 1 22.00 33.23 8.18
C MET A 1 21.22 32.55 9.31
N VAL A 2 20.73 31.33 9.08
CA VAL A 2 20.17 30.46 10.13
C VAL A 2 21.31 29.56 10.58
N LEU A 3 21.70 29.63 11.86
CA LEU A 3 22.77 28.78 12.39
C LEU A 3 22.24 27.36 12.58
N ASP A 4 23.06 26.35 12.32
CA ASP A 4 22.76 24.99 12.78
C ASP A 4 22.78 24.94 14.32
N PRO A 5 22.13 23.93 14.93
CA PRO A 5 22.00 23.85 16.39
C PRO A 5 23.35 23.81 17.14
N GLN A 6 24.38 23.20 16.56
CA GLN A 6 25.69 23.06 17.21
C GLN A 6 26.43 24.39 17.23
N ARG A 7 26.52 25.08 16.08
CA ARG A 7 27.10 26.42 16.00
C ARG A 7 26.33 27.45 16.83
N TRP A 8 25.01 27.31 16.94
CA TRP A 8 24.19 28.15 17.81
C TRP A 8 24.52 27.95 19.29
N LEU A 9 24.76 26.70 19.72
CA LEU A 9 25.15 26.39 21.10
C LEU A 9 26.54 26.92 21.44
N GLU A 10 27.51 26.73 20.53
CA GLU A 10 28.87 27.26 20.65
C GLU A 10 28.86 28.78 20.79
N LEU A 11 28.09 29.48 19.96
CA LEU A 11 27.95 30.92 20.03
C LEU A 11 27.39 31.38 21.38
N ARG A 12 26.38 30.68 21.94
CA ARG A 12 25.77 31.06 23.23
C ARG A 12 26.70 30.99 24.43
N ARG A 13 27.79 30.20 24.37
CA ARG A 13 28.81 30.16 25.43
C ARG A 13 29.48 31.52 25.66
N PHE A 14 29.53 32.36 24.63
CA PHE A 14 30.10 33.71 24.70
C PHE A 14 29.15 34.77 25.29
N ARG A 15 27.89 34.43 25.61
CA ARG A 15 26.94 35.41 26.16
C ARG A 15 27.43 36.01 27.48
N GLY A 16 27.91 35.17 28.41
CA GLY A 16 28.42 35.64 29.70
C GLY A 16 29.66 36.54 29.56
N LEU A 17 30.53 36.25 28.59
CA LEU A 17 31.72 37.07 28.29
C LEU A 17 31.36 38.41 27.64
N LEU A 18 30.29 38.46 26.85
CA LEU A 18 29.77 39.69 26.28
C LEU A 18 29.09 40.57 27.34
N GLU A 19 28.28 39.96 28.22
CA GLU A 19 27.56 40.67 29.29
C GLU A 19 28.49 41.23 30.37
N SER A 20 29.59 40.54 30.67
CA SER A 20 30.62 41.03 31.60
C SER A 20 31.55 42.09 31.00
N GLY A 21 31.44 42.37 29.69
CA GLY A 21 32.34 43.26 28.96
C GLY A 21 33.74 42.67 28.70
N ALA A 22 33.97 41.40 29.03
CA ALA A 22 35.25 40.72 28.82
C ALA A 22 35.56 40.46 27.33
N MET A 23 34.54 40.39 26.47
CA MET A 23 34.70 40.30 25.02
C MET A 23 33.72 41.20 24.29
N SER A 24 34.22 41.89 23.26
CA SER A 24 33.40 42.66 22.33
C SER A 24 32.76 41.78 21.26
N LEU A 25 31.68 42.27 20.64
CA LEU A 25 31.03 41.62 19.49
C LEU A 25 32.00 41.35 18.31
N SER A 26 33.08 42.13 18.17
CA SER A 26 34.08 41.92 17.10
C SER A 26 34.99 40.74 17.41
N GLU A 27 35.39 40.57 18.66
CA GLU A 27 36.26 39.47 19.07
C GLU A 27 35.52 38.15 18.98
N ILE A 28 34.26 38.11 19.41
CA ILE A 28 33.40 36.93 19.28
C ILE A 28 33.16 36.58 17.81
N ALA A 29 32.97 37.57 16.93
CA ALA A 29 32.83 37.35 15.49
C ALA A 29 34.10 36.73 14.88
N ARG A 30 35.28 37.19 15.28
CA ARG A 30 36.56 36.64 14.83
C ARG A 30 36.78 35.22 15.33
N GLU A 31 36.46 34.95 16.60
CA GLU A 31 36.63 33.64 17.24
C GLU A 31 35.70 32.58 16.66
N THR A 32 34.45 32.95 16.39
CA THR A 32 33.42 32.02 15.87
C THR A 32 33.39 31.94 14.34
N GLY A 33 34.15 32.79 13.65
CA GLY A 33 34.10 32.92 12.19
C GLY A 33 32.74 33.39 11.65
N LEU A 34 31.90 33.97 12.51
CA LEU A 34 30.55 34.44 12.15
C LEU A 34 30.54 35.94 11.90
N ASP A 35 29.67 36.37 10.99
CA ASP A 35 29.46 37.80 10.75
C ASP A 35 28.98 38.53 12.02
N ARG A 36 29.52 39.73 12.28
CA ARG A 36 29.21 40.53 13.49
C ARG A 36 27.71 40.79 13.67
N LYS A 37 26.93 40.93 12.58
CA LYS A 37 25.46 41.10 12.66
C LYS A 37 24.78 39.80 13.11
N THR A 38 25.33 38.64 12.70
CA THR A 38 24.85 37.32 13.13
C THR A 38 25.13 37.11 14.62
N VAL A 39 26.35 37.41 15.09
CA VAL A 39 26.71 37.37 16.51
C VAL A 39 25.80 38.28 17.33
N ARG A 40 25.63 39.54 16.92
CA ARG A 40 24.74 40.51 17.58
C ARG A 40 23.30 39.99 17.65
N LYS A 41 22.79 39.40 16.56
CA LYS A 41 21.41 38.88 16.49
C LYS A 41 21.17 37.74 17.49
N TYR A 42 22.12 36.82 17.64
CA TYR A 42 21.93 35.64 18.48
C TYR A 42 22.34 35.85 19.94
N LEU A 43 23.22 36.81 20.23
CA LEU A 43 23.64 37.15 21.59
C LEU A 43 22.87 38.31 22.23
N SER A 44 22.01 39.02 21.51
CA SER A 44 21.17 40.07 22.11
C SER A 44 20.26 39.53 23.21
N ALA A 45 19.85 40.40 24.14
CA ALA A 45 18.88 40.07 25.19
C ALA A 45 17.54 39.58 24.64
N SER A 46 17.14 40.08 23.46
CA SER A 46 15.98 39.65 22.68
C SER A 46 16.26 38.49 21.70
N GLY A 47 17.44 37.87 21.79
CA GLY A 47 17.86 36.79 20.90
C GLY A 47 17.05 35.51 21.11
N PRO A 48 16.97 34.63 20.08
CA PRO A 48 16.18 33.40 20.18
C PRO A 48 16.73 32.46 21.27
N VAL A 49 15.84 32.00 22.15
CA VAL A 49 16.15 31.12 23.30
C VAL A 49 16.30 29.65 22.88
N THR A 50 15.82 29.31 21.69
CA THR A 50 15.87 27.97 21.08
C THR A 50 16.66 28.01 19.76
N PRO A 51 17.23 26.89 19.29
CA PRO A 51 17.94 26.83 18.02
C PRO A 51 17.04 27.31 16.87
N PRO A 52 17.54 28.17 15.98
CA PRO A 52 16.72 28.72 14.92
C PRO A 52 16.38 27.62 13.92
N ARG A 53 15.09 27.35 13.72
CA ARG A 53 14.61 26.48 12.65
C ARG A 53 14.44 27.30 11.38
N ARG A 54 14.82 26.71 10.26
CA ARG A 54 14.55 27.30 8.95
C ARG A 54 13.03 27.24 8.75
N SER A 55 12.36 28.39 8.78
CA SER A 55 10.93 28.44 8.41
C SER A 55 10.78 27.92 6.98
N PRO A 56 9.81 27.03 6.69
CA PRO A 56 9.48 26.70 5.32
C PRO A 56 9.19 28.02 4.59
N SER A 57 9.83 28.25 3.44
CA SER A 57 9.60 29.48 2.68
C SER A 57 8.12 29.56 2.31
N GLY A 58 7.41 30.51 2.92
CA GLY A 58 5.97 30.73 2.77
C GLY A 58 5.53 31.26 1.41
N ARG A 59 6.29 31.03 0.34
CA ARG A 59 5.83 31.26 -1.03
C ARG A 59 5.32 29.95 -1.60
N SER A 60 4.02 29.74 -1.42
CA SER A 60 3.24 28.82 -2.25
C SER A 60 3.31 29.30 -3.70
N ARG A 61 4.37 28.93 -4.41
CA ARG A 61 4.29 28.83 -5.87
C ARG A 61 3.15 27.85 -6.12
N ALA A 62 2.10 28.27 -6.84
CA ALA A 62 1.01 27.39 -7.26
C ALA A 62 1.66 26.08 -7.74
N ARG A 63 1.45 25.04 -6.94
CA ARG A 63 2.13 23.77 -7.18
C ARG A 63 1.40 23.20 -8.37
N VAL A 64 2.12 22.65 -9.35
CA VAL A 64 1.52 21.96 -10.51
C VAL A 64 0.38 21.01 -10.09
N ILE A 65 0.46 20.40 -8.89
CA ILE A 65 -0.61 19.55 -8.34
C ILE A 65 -1.93 20.29 -8.06
N ASP A 66 -1.90 21.58 -7.76
CA ASP A 66 -3.08 22.39 -7.43
C ASP A 66 -4.00 22.52 -8.66
N GLU A 67 -3.44 22.53 -9.88
CA GLU A 67 -4.20 22.54 -11.14
C GLU A 67 -4.95 21.21 -11.37
N PHE A 68 -4.38 20.10 -10.90
CA PHE A 68 -5.00 18.76 -10.98
C PHE A 68 -5.84 18.43 -9.75
N GLY A 69 -5.90 19.32 -8.75
CA GLY A 69 -6.63 19.13 -7.51
C GLY A 69 -8.11 18.78 -7.72
N PRO A 70 -8.87 19.53 -8.51
CA PRO A 70 -10.29 19.22 -8.80
C PRO A 70 -10.50 17.85 -9.45
N LEU A 71 -9.54 17.40 -10.26
CA LEU A 71 -9.60 16.09 -10.91
C LEU A 71 -9.30 14.97 -9.91
N ILE A 72 -8.28 15.14 -9.06
CA ILE A 72 -7.98 14.20 -7.97
C ILE A 72 -9.19 14.08 -7.03
N ASP A 73 -9.83 15.20 -6.72
CA ASP A 73 -11.05 15.23 -5.91
C ASP A 73 -12.20 14.47 -6.58
N SER A 74 -12.39 14.60 -7.89
CA SER A 74 -13.42 13.85 -8.61
C SER A 74 -13.16 12.34 -8.58
N MET A 75 -11.91 11.93 -8.78
CA MET A 75 -11.48 10.53 -8.68
C MET A 75 -11.72 9.97 -7.28
N LEU A 76 -11.40 10.75 -6.23
CA LEU A 76 -11.65 10.37 -4.84
C LEU A 76 -13.14 10.39 -4.50
N ARG A 77 -13.97 11.27 -5.08
CA ARG A 77 -15.43 11.22 -4.87
C ARG A 77 -16.05 9.99 -5.51
N ALA A 78 -15.55 9.56 -6.67
CA ALA A 78 -15.98 8.32 -7.31
C ALA A 78 -15.52 7.08 -6.53
N GLU A 79 -14.29 7.10 -6.02
CA GLU A 79 -13.72 6.00 -5.22
C GLU A 79 -12.79 6.56 -4.13
N VAL A 80 -13.31 6.76 -2.93
CA VAL A 80 -12.59 7.38 -1.79
C VAL A 80 -11.33 6.61 -1.40
N LEU A 81 -11.29 5.31 -1.72
CA LEU A 81 -10.20 4.42 -1.39
C LEU A 81 -9.14 4.27 -2.50
N MET A 82 -9.33 4.91 -3.66
CA MET A 82 -8.41 4.86 -4.79
C MET A 82 -6.97 5.18 -4.35
N LYS A 83 -6.03 4.29 -4.64
CA LYS A 83 -4.64 4.44 -4.20
C LYS A 83 -4.01 5.65 -4.89
N ALA A 84 -3.20 6.42 -4.16
CA ALA A 84 -2.50 7.57 -4.73
C ALA A 84 -1.61 7.20 -5.93
N ALA A 85 -1.11 5.96 -5.99
CA ALA A 85 -0.33 5.46 -7.12
C ALA A 85 -1.19 5.33 -8.40
N VAL A 86 -2.41 4.82 -8.26
CA VAL A 86 -3.38 4.72 -9.37
C VAL A 86 -3.79 6.11 -9.85
N ILE A 87 -4.05 7.03 -8.91
CA ILE A 87 -4.34 8.45 -9.24
C ILE A 87 -3.16 9.05 -10.00
N HIS A 88 -1.92 8.85 -9.54
CA HIS A 88 -0.73 9.37 -10.23
C HIS A 88 -0.56 8.81 -11.64
N GLU A 89 -0.78 7.51 -11.82
CA GLU A 89 -0.70 6.85 -13.13
C GLU A 89 -1.75 7.40 -14.11
N ARG A 90 -3.02 7.50 -13.68
CA ARG A 90 -4.09 8.08 -14.50
C ARG A 90 -3.83 9.53 -14.87
N LEU A 91 -3.39 10.33 -13.90
CA LEU A 91 -3.02 11.72 -14.14
C LEU A 91 -1.92 11.82 -15.20
N ALA A 92 -0.91 10.94 -15.18
CA ALA A 92 0.18 10.95 -16.15
C ALA A 92 -0.27 10.48 -17.54
N GLN A 93 -1.04 9.39 -17.62
CA GLN A 93 -1.44 8.75 -18.88
C GLN A 93 -2.56 9.50 -19.60
N GLU A 94 -3.59 9.93 -18.87
CA GLU A 94 -4.83 10.47 -19.46
C GLU A 94 -4.85 12.00 -19.47
N TYR A 95 -4.15 12.64 -18.53
CA TYR A 95 -4.23 14.10 -18.30
C TYR A 95 -2.88 14.82 -18.39
N GLY A 96 -1.81 14.12 -18.80
CA GLY A 96 -0.51 14.71 -19.07
C GLY A 96 0.24 15.25 -17.85
N PHE A 97 -0.05 14.74 -16.65
CA PHE A 97 0.64 15.16 -15.43
C PHE A 97 2.11 14.73 -15.43
N THR A 98 3.02 15.70 -15.35
CA THR A 98 4.48 15.48 -15.33
C THR A 98 5.09 15.56 -13.92
N GLY A 99 4.25 15.70 -12.88
CA GLY A 99 4.72 15.87 -11.51
C GLY A 99 5.10 14.55 -10.81
N ASN A 100 5.83 14.69 -9.70
CA ASN A 100 6.28 13.55 -8.89
C ASN A 100 5.11 12.94 -8.08
N TYR A 101 5.05 11.60 -8.04
CA TYR A 101 4.14 10.81 -7.21
C TYR A 101 3.98 11.33 -5.77
N GLN A 102 5.07 11.74 -5.11
CA GLN A 102 5.03 12.26 -3.74
C GLN A 102 4.10 13.47 -3.59
N ARG A 103 3.95 14.30 -4.64
CA ARG A 103 3.02 15.43 -4.61
C ARG A 103 1.57 14.96 -4.65
N VAL A 104 1.27 13.98 -5.49
CA VAL A 104 -0.07 13.34 -5.53
C VAL A 104 -0.37 12.69 -4.19
N LYS A 105 0.58 11.93 -3.63
CA LYS A 105 0.43 11.29 -2.32
C LYS A 105 0.09 12.28 -1.21
N LEU A 106 0.84 13.39 -1.11
CA LEU A 106 0.59 14.43 -0.11
C LEU A 106 -0.77 15.12 -0.32
N TYR A 107 -1.14 15.41 -1.57
CA TYR A 107 -2.44 16.01 -1.87
C TYR A 107 -3.59 15.06 -1.48
N VAL A 108 -3.49 13.79 -1.87
CA VAL A 108 -4.48 12.76 -1.54
C VAL A 108 -4.61 12.55 -0.02
N GLN A 109 -3.50 12.64 0.72
CA GLN A 109 -3.51 12.54 2.18
C GLN A 109 -4.36 13.64 2.83
N THR A 110 -4.37 14.85 2.26
CA THR A 110 -5.17 15.97 2.76
C THR A 110 -6.60 15.99 2.20
N ALA A 111 -6.78 15.60 0.93
CA ALA A 111 -8.08 15.65 0.27
C ALA A 111 -9.01 14.52 0.73
N ARG A 112 -8.47 13.32 0.99
CA ARG A 112 -9.28 12.14 1.30
C ARG A 112 -10.13 12.28 2.58
N PRO A 113 -9.60 12.75 3.73
CA PRO A 113 -10.43 12.95 4.92
C PRO A 113 -11.56 13.96 4.69
N ARG A 114 -11.26 15.07 3.99
CA ARG A 114 -12.27 16.08 3.62
C ARG A 114 -13.36 15.50 2.72
N ILE A 115 -12.99 14.73 1.70
CA ILE A 115 -13.95 14.12 0.77
C ILE A 115 -14.75 13.01 1.45
N ALA A 116 -14.13 12.23 2.34
CA ALA A 116 -14.84 11.24 3.14
C ALA A 116 -15.91 11.89 4.02
N GLU A 117 -15.58 13.02 4.65
CA GLU A 117 -16.53 13.82 5.43
C GLU A 117 -17.65 14.40 4.56
N GLU A 118 -17.33 14.98 3.38
CA GLU A 118 -18.33 15.46 2.40
C GLU A 118 -19.33 14.36 1.99
N LEU A 119 -18.87 13.11 1.87
CA LEU A 119 -19.68 11.96 1.47
C LEU A 119 -20.35 11.25 2.65
N GLY A 120 -20.17 11.72 3.89
CA GLY A 120 -20.73 11.10 5.09
C GLY A 120 -20.12 9.73 5.42
N ILE A 121 -18.93 9.43 4.89
CA ILE A 121 -18.21 8.16 5.13
C ILE A 121 -17.41 8.32 6.41
N THR A 122 -17.72 7.50 7.40
CA THR A 122 -17.04 7.55 8.70
C THR A 122 -15.61 7.02 8.58
N PRO A 123 -14.65 7.50 9.40
CA PRO A 123 -13.28 6.96 9.43
C PRO A 123 -13.22 5.44 9.68
N LYS A 124 -14.25 4.87 10.29
CA LYS A 124 -14.42 3.43 10.53
C LYS A 124 -14.66 2.64 9.23
N GLU A 125 -15.30 3.25 8.24
CA GLU A 125 -15.54 2.66 6.91
C GLU A 125 -14.30 2.77 6.02
N LEU A 126 -13.50 3.86 6.14
CA LEU A 126 -12.18 3.96 5.48
C LEU A 126 -11.14 2.99 6.08
N ALA A 127 -11.17 2.76 7.40
CA ALA A 127 -10.33 1.77 8.07
C ALA A 127 -10.78 0.31 7.81
N GLY A 128 -12.02 0.12 7.31
CA GLY A 128 -12.62 -1.19 7.06
C GLY A 128 -12.06 -1.97 5.86
N MET A 129 -11.13 -1.38 5.09
CA MET A 129 -10.48 -2.06 3.95
C MET A 129 -9.11 -2.69 4.27
N HIS A 130 -8.70 -2.73 5.54
CA HIS A 130 -8.13 -3.97 6.04
C HIS A 130 -9.28 -4.81 6.59
N ARG A 131 -10.14 -5.34 5.70
CA ARG A 131 -10.76 -6.62 6.02
C ARG A 131 -9.62 -7.63 6.08
N ARG A 132 -8.93 -7.67 7.23
CA ARG A 132 -8.67 -8.99 7.80
C ARG A 132 -10.06 -9.56 7.95
N PHE A 133 -10.50 -10.31 6.95
CA PHE A 133 -11.51 -11.31 7.22
C PHE A 133 -10.91 -12.10 8.38
N GLU A 134 -11.39 -11.88 9.59
CA GLU A 134 -11.16 -12.80 10.70
C GLU A 134 -11.96 -14.05 10.34
N VAL A 135 -11.48 -14.77 9.33
CA VAL A 135 -11.94 -16.11 9.03
C VAL A 135 -11.40 -16.96 10.16
N ILE A 136 -12.28 -17.61 10.91
CA ILE A 136 -11.85 -18.57 11.93
C ILE A 136 -10.98 -19.66 11.27
N PRO A 137 -10.08 -20.31 12.03
CA PRO A 137 -9.31 -21.45 11.50
C PRO A 137 -10.21 -22.43 10.74
N GLY A 138 -9.79 -22.84 9.54
CA GLY A 138 -10.54 -23.77 8.69
C GLY A 138 -11.74 -23.17 7.93
N ALA A 139 -12.07 -21.89 8.12
CA ALA A 139 -13.23 -21.31 7.42
C ALA A 139 -13.03 -21.15 5.92
N GLN A 140 -11.82 -20.85 5.48
CA GLN A 140 -11.59 -20.54 4.07
C GLN A 140 -10.18 -20.92 3.61
N ALA A 141 -10.09 -21.38 2.37
CA ALA A 141 -8.84 -21.48 1.61
C ALA A 141 -8.98 -20.78 0.25
N GLN A 142 -7.84 -20.38 -0.31
CA GLN A 142 -7.74 -19.88 -1.68
C GLN A 142 -6.95 -20.86 -2.53
N VAL A 143 -7.44 -21.16 -3.73
CA VAL A 143 -6.78 -22.03 -4.72
C VAL A 143 -6.31 -21.21 -5.91
N ASP A 144 -5.10 -21.52 -6.39
CA ASP A 144 -4.49 -20.93 -7.58
C ASP A 144 -3.68 -21.96 -8.37
N TRP A 145 -3.45 -21.67 -9.66
CA TRP A 145 -2.63 -22.45 -10.57
C TRP A 145 -1.46 -21.62 -11.11
N GLY A 146 -0.24 -22.13 -10.97
CA GLY A 146 0.94 -21.65 -11.69
C GLY A 146 1.18 -22.43 -12.99
N ASP A 147 1.58 -21.73 -14.05
CA ASP A 147 2.15 -22.31 -15.27
C ASP A 147 3.67 -22.27 -15.18
N GLU A 148 4.29 -23.41 -14.92
CA GLU A 148 5.74 -23.55 -14.76
C GLU A 148 6.44 -23.79 -16.10
N GLY A 149 5.69 -23.86 -17.20
CA GLY A 149 6.23 -24.03 -18.54
C GLY A 149 7.00 -25.34 -18.72
N LYS A 150 8.15 -25.25 -19.40
CA LYS A 150 8.92 -26.39 -19.94
C LYS A 150 10.08 -26.84 -19.06
N ILE A 151 10.01 -26.62 -17.75
CA ILE A 151 11.11 -26.91 -16.82
C ILE A 151 11.61 -28.37 -16.90
N LEU A 152 10.76 -29.32 -17.28
CA LEU A 152 11.08 -30.74 -17.44
C LEU A 152 11.06 -31.23 -18.91
N ALA A 153 11.13 -30.33 -19.89
CA ALA A 153 11.09 -30.72 -21.31
C ALA A 153 12.26 -31.61 -21.72
N HIS A 154 13.42 -31.47 -21.07
CA HIS A 154 14.59 -32.34 -21.28
C HIS A 154 14.32 -33.80 -20.87
N MET A 155 13.33 -34.04 -20.00
CA MET A 155 12.87 -35.37 -19.57
C MET A 155 11.66 -35.86 -20.38
N GLY A 156 11.30 -35.18 -21.48
CA GLY A 156 10.13 -35.51 -22.29
C GLY A 156 8.79 -35.03 -21.73
N ILE A 157 8.78 -34.22 -20.66
CA ILE A 157 7.56 -33.64 -20.09
C ILE A 157 7.34 -32.25 -20.70
N PRO A 158 6.35 -32.07 -21.58
CA PRO A 158 6.21 -30.86 -22.37
C PRO A 158 5.73 -29.65 -21.58
N LYS A 159 5.05 -29.86 -20.44
CA LYS A 159 4.51 -28.78 -19.61
C LYS A 159 4.33 -29.23 -18.17
N VAL A 160 4.61 -28.31 -17.23
CA VAL A 160 4.43 -28.51 -15.79
C VAL A 160 3.58 -27.37 -15.24
N TYR A 161 2.72 -27.70 -14.29
CA TYR A 161 1.86 -26.78 -13.57
C TYR A 161 2.07 -26.96 -12.07
N SER A 162 1.85 -25.89 -11.30
CA SER A 162 1.85 -25.93 -9.84
C SER A 162 0.46 -25.60 -9.32
N PHE A 163 -0.09 -26.50 -8.51
CA PHE A 163 -1.32 -26.26 -7.77
C PHE A 163 -0.98 -25.68 -6.41
N HIS A 164 -1.64 -24.59 -6.02
CA HIS A 164 -1.47 -23.96 -4.71
C HIS A 164 -2.81 -23.89 -4.00
N MET A 165 -2.83 -24.25 -2.72
CA MET A 165 -3.95 -24.00 -1.81
C MET A 165 -3.41 -23.37 -0.54
N THR A 166 -3.95 -22.23 -0.12
CA THR A 166 -3.50 -21.53 1.09
C THR A 166 -4.68 -21.24 2.02
N LEU A 167 -4.56 -21.60 3.31
CA LEU A 167 -5.56 -21.28 4.32
C LEU A 167 -5.60 -19.77 4.59
N SER A 168 -6.78 -19.16 4.55
CA SER A 168 -6.93 -17.70 4.69
C SER A 168 -6.56 -17.18 6.08
N TYR A 169 -6.78 -17.97 7.15
CA TYR A 169 -6.45 -17.61 8.53
C TYR A 169 -4.97 -17.74 8.84
N SER A 170 -4.44 -18.97 8.81
CA SER A 170 -3.05 -19.29 9.20
C SER A 170 -2.02 -18.93 8.14
N ARG A 171 -2.46 -18.74 6.89
CA ARG A 171 -1.59 -18.61 5.71
C ARG A 171 -0.73 -19.84 5.46
N ASP A 172 -1.16 -20.99 5.98
CA ASP A 172 -0.50 -22.27 5.76
C ASP A 172 -0.61 -22.67 4.28
N PRO A 173 0.52 -22.81 3.55
CA PRO A 173 0.50 -23.09 2.12
C PRO A 173 0.69 -24.58 1.82
N PHE A 174 -0.09 -25.09 0.88
CA PHE A 174 0.12 -26.38 0.23
C PHE A 174 0.44 -26.15 -1.26
N CYS A 175 1.44 -26.88 -1.78
CA CYS A 175 1.78 -26.85 -3.19
C CYS A 175 2.08 -28.27 -3.72
N CYS A 176 1.61 -28.57 -4.93
CA CYS A 176 2.04 -29.75 -5.66
C CYS A 176 2.15 -29.51 -7.17
N PHE A 177 3.11 -30.18 -7.80
CA PHE A 177 3.31 -30.11 -9.24
C PHE A 177 2.55 -31.22 -9.98
N THR A 178 2.12 -30.91 -11.20
CA THR A 178 1.43 -31.83 -12.11
C THR A 178 1.74 -31.48 -13.57
N THR A 179 1.39 -32.37 -14.49
CA THR A 179 1.57 -32.22 -15.94
C THR A 179 0.26 -31.94 -16.68
N SER A 180 -0.87 -31.90 -15.97
CA SER A 180 -2.21 -31.61 -16.52
C SER A 180 -2.98 -30.63 -15.62
N GLN A 181 -3.99 -29.96 -16.18
CA GLN A 181 -4.97 -29.15 -15.45
C GLN A 181 -6.40 -29.67 -15.67
N ASP A 182 -6.56 -30.94 -16.07
CA ASP A 182 -7.89 -31.54 -16.19
C ASP A 182 -8.59 -31.68 -14.82
N LEU A 183 -9.90 -31.96 -14.85
CA LEU A 183 -10.72 -32.09 -13.65
C LEU A 183 -10.22 -33.18 -12.70
N GLN A 184 -9.76 -34.31 -13.23
CA GLN A 184 -9.29 -35.44 -12.41
C GLN A 184 -8.04 -35.03 -11.62
N THR A 185 -7.09 -34.40 -12.29
CA THR A 185 -5.87 -33.88 -11.69
C THR A 185 -6.18 -32.79 -10.67
N PHE A 186 -7.13 -31.91 -10.98
CA PHE A 186 -7.57 -30.86 -10.07
C PHE A 186 -8.14 -31.42 -8.76
N PHE A 187 -8.99 -32.45 -8.83
CA PHE A 187 -9.54 -33.12 -7.66
C PHE A 187 -8.51 -33.92 -6.86
N ASP A 188 -7.54 -34.54 -7.53
CA ASP A 188 -6.41 -35.19 -6.84
C ASP A 188 -5.57 -34.17 -6.05
N CYS A 189 -5.31 -33.00 -6.63
CA CYS A 189 -4.60 -31.93 -5.94
C CYS A 189 -5.35 -31.45 -4.68
N HIS A 190 -6.68 -31.32 -4.75
CA HIS A 190 -7.51 -30.98 -3.59
C HIS A 190 -7.43 -32.06 -2.50
N ARG A 191 -7.56 -33.34 -2.87
CA ARG A 191 -7.43 -34.45 -1.93
C ARG A 191 -6.10 -34.42 -1.17
N ARG A 192 -5.01 -34.16 -1.89
CA ARG A 192 -3.67 -34.06 -1.29
C ARG A 192 -3.56 -32.84 -0.36
N ALA A 193 -4.16 -31.72 -0.75
CA ALA A 193 -4.21 -30.52 0.10
C ALA A 193 -5.01 -30.76 1.39
N PHE A 194 -6.19 -31.37 1.30
CA PHE A 194 -7.01 -31.70 2.47
C PHE A 194 -6.29 -32.68 3.42
N ALA A 195 -5.59 -33.66 2.87
CA ALA A 195 -4.75 -34.56 3.66
C ALA A 195 -3.60 -33.82 4.37
N HIS A 196 -2.98 -32.84 3.70
CA HIS A 196 -1.94 -32.01 4.28
C HIS A 196 -2.45 -31.15 5.44
N PHE A 197 -3.62 -30.51 5.28
CA PHE A 197 -4.22 -29.69 6.34
C PHE A 197 -4.89 -30.51 7.46
N GLY A 198 -5.05 -31.83 7.27
CA GLY A 198 -5.75 -32.70 8.20
C GLY A 198 -7.26 -32.44 8.26
N GLY A 199 -7.82 -31.80 7.23
CA GLY A 199 -9.23 -31.41 7.18
C GLY A 199 -9.60 -30.68 5.89
N VAL A 200 -10.89 -30.42 5.72
CA VAL A 200 -11.44 -29.69 4.57
C VAL A 200 -11.87 -28.28 5.02
N PRO A 201 -11.45 -27.21 4.34
CA PRO A 201 -11.94 -25.86 4.62
C PRO A 201 -13.44 -25.74 4.31
N MET A 202 -14.18 -24.96 5.10
CA MET A 202 -15.62 -24.77 4.87
C MET A 202 -15.94 -24.12 3.52
N THR A 203 -15.10 -23.19 3.07
CA THR A 203 -15.25 -22.51 1.77
C THR A 203 -13.93 -22.48 1.03
N ILE A 204 -13.95 -22.76 -0.28
CA ILE A 204 -12.78 -22.65 -1.14
C ILE A 204 -13.04 -21.59 -2.20
N VAL A 205 -12.17 -20.59 -2.19
CA VAL A 205 -12.20 -19.47 -3.13
C VAL A 205 -11.34 -19.83 -4.34
N TYR A 206 -11.96 -19.77 -5.51
CA TYR A 206 -11.30 -19.94 -6.79
C TYR A 206 -11.25 -18.58 -7.51
N ASP A 207 -10.08 -18.23 -8.04
CA ASP A 207 -10.08 -17.35 -9.22
C ASP A 207 -10.79 -18.09 -10.36
N ARG A 208 -11.32 -17.39 -11.37
CA ARG A 208 -12.22 -17.91 -12.44
C ARG A 208 -11.55 -18.95 -13.34
N THR A 209 -11.16 -20.07 -12.75
CA THR A 209 -10.43 -21.15 -13.34
C THR A 209 -11.42 -21.93 -14.17
N LYS A 210 -11.09 -22.18 -15.44
CA LYS A 210 -11.97 -22.90 -16.37
C LYS A 210 -12.36 -24.30 -15.90
N THR A 211 -11.61 -24.87 -14.95
CA THR A 211 -11.93 -26.15 -14.29
C THR A 211 -13.13 -26.06 -13.35
N VAL A 212 -13.44 -24.88 -12.81
CA VAL A 212 -14.56 -24.68 -11.87
C VAL A 212 -15.73 -24.00 -12.56
N VAL A 213 -15.46 -23.04 -13.46
CA VAL A 213 -16.48 -22.20 -14.13
C VAL A 213 -16.68 -22.62 -15.59
N ARG A 214 -17.92 -22.96 -15.98
CA ARG A 214 -18.27 -23.35 -17.36
C ARG A 214 -18.31 -22.18 -18.34
N ARG A 215 -18.78 -21.00 -17.91
CA ARG A 215 -18.97 -19.81 -18.75
C ARG A 215 -18.96 -18.53 -17.91
N HIS A 216 -18.45 -17.44 -18.49
CA HIS A 216 -18.56 -16.10 -17.92
C HIS A 216 -20.00 -15.58 -17.94
N VAL A 217 -20.45 -15.04 -16.81
CA VAL A 217 -21.73 -14.36 -16.64
C VAL A 217 -21.53 -12.91 -16.20
N ALA A 218 -22.53 -12.06 -16.42
CA ALA A 218 -22.48 -10.65 -16.03
C ALA A 218 -22.43 -10.52 -14.49
N PRO A 219 -21.92 -9.39 -13.96
CA PRO A 219 -22.00 -9.12 -12.52
C PRO A 219 -23.44 -9.23 -12.00
N GLY A 220 -23.67 -10.02 -10.95
CA GLY A 220 -25.00 -10.24 -10.37
C GLY A 220 -25.74 -11.49 -10.87
N GLU A 221 -25.17 -12.22 -11.84
CA GLU A 221 -25.70 -13.52 -12.30
C GLU A 221 -24.96 -14.69 -11.63
N ALA A 222 -25.68 -15.79 -11.39
CA ALA A 222 -25.09 -17.01 -10.85
C ALA A 222 -24.05 -17.60 -11.83
N VAL A 223 -22.83 -17.83 -11.34
CA VAL A 223 -21.76 -18.40 -12.17
C VAL A 223 -22.05 -19.89 -12.42
N PRO A 224 -22.19 -20.33 -13.69
CA PRO A 224 -22.46 -21.73 -13.98
C PRO A 224 -21.21 -22.58 -13.68
N LEU A 225 -21.30 -23.39 -12.62
CA LEU A 225 -20.24 -24.30 -12.20
C LEU A 225 -20.30 -25.63 -12.96
N HIS A 226 -19.17 -26.32 -13.07
CA HIS A 226 -19.13 -27.69 -13.58
C HIS A 226 -19.88 -28.66 -12.64
N PRO A 227 -20.79 -29.53 -13.14
CA PRO A 227 -21.49 -30.51 -12.29
C PRO A 227 -20.55 -31.39 -11.49
N GLU A 228 -19.40 -31.73 -12.07
CA GLU A 228 -18.34 -32.51 -11.42
C GLU A 228 -17.74 -31.75 -10.23
N ALA A 229 -17.52 -30.43 -10.37
CA ALA A 229 -17.01 -29.58 -9.30
C ALA A 229 -18.03 -29.45 -8.17
N VAL A 230 -19.32 -29.29 -8.50
CA VAL A 230 -20.41 -29.28 -7.51
C VAL A 230 -20.51 -30.62 -6.80
N GLY A 231 -20.42 -31.75 -7.52
CA GLY A 231 -20.43 -33.08 -6.93
C GLY A 231 -19.25 -33.34 -6.00
N PHE A 232 -18.06 -32.86 -6.37
CA PHE A 232 -16.87 -32.93 -5.53
C PHE A 232 -17.02 -32.09 -4.26
N ALA A 233 -17.53 -30.86 -4.38
CA ALA A 233 -17.82 -29.99 -3.25
C ALA A 233 -18.83 -30.61 -2.28
N GLY A 234 -19.92 -31.18 -2.80
CA GLY A 234 -20.91 -31.88 -1.98
C GLY A 234 -20.38 -33.16 -1.33
N HIS A 235 -19.40 -33.84 -1.94
CA HIS A 235 -18.77 -35.03 -1.34
C HIS A 235 -17.87 -34.69 -0.15
N TYR A 236 -17.15 -33.57 -0.21
CA TYR A 236 -16.26 -33.11 0.87
C TYR A 236 -16.90 -32.08 1.81
N ASP A 237 -18.16 -31.72 1.57
CA ASP A 237 -18.96 -30.77 2.35
C ASP A 237 -18.30 -29.39 2.49
N PHE A 238 -17.89 -28.80 1.35
CA PHE A 238 -17.40 -27.43 1.29
C PHE A 238 -18.16 -26.59 0.26
N ASP A 239 -18.16 -25.26 0.46
CA ASP A 239 -18.76 -24.30 -0.46
C ASP A 239 -17.75 -23.79 -1.50
N ILE A 240 -18.21 -23.67 -2.75
CA ILE A 240 -17.43 -23.05 -3.84
C ILE A 240 -17.73 -21.54 -3.87
N ASP A 241 -16.71 -20.73 -3.65
CA ASP A 241 -16.78 -19.27 -3.83
C ASP A 241 -15.96 -18.88 -5.08
N VAL A 242 -16.60 -18.16 -6.01
CA VAL A 242 -15.95 -17.69 -7.25
C VAL A 242 -15.86 -16.17 -7.21
N LEU A 243 -14.64 -15.65 -7.27
CA LEU A 243 -14.42 -14.20 -7.25
C LEU A 243 -15.10 -13.52 -8.46
N ALA A 244 -15.87 -12.46 -8.17
CA ALA A 244 -16.43 -11.58 -9.19
C ALA A 244 -15.31 -10.77 -9.86
N ALA A 245 -15.34 -10.64 -11.19
CA ALA A 245 -14.42 -9.75 -11.90
C ALA A 245 -14.60 -8.31 -11.36
N TYR A 246 -13.48 -7.65 -11.09
CA TYR A 246 -13.38 -6.28 -10.55
C TYR A 246 -13.63 -6.09 -9.04
N ARG A 247 -13.12 -6.99 -8.19
CA ARG A 247 -12.74 -6.62 -6.82
C ARG A 247 -11.25 -6.93 -6.59
N PRO A 248 -10.35 -5.93 -6.73
CA PRO A 248 -8.97 -6.09 -6.31
C PRO A 248 -8.83 -6.20 -4.78
#